data_AF-A0A9Q5SP00-F1
#
_entry.id   AF-A0A9Q5SP00-F1
#
_cell.length_a   1.000
_cell.length_b   1.000
_cell.length_c   1.000
_cell.angle_alpha   90.00
_cell.angle_beta   90.00
_cell.angle_gamma   90.00
#
_symmetry.space_group_name_H-M   'P 1'
#
loop_
_entity.id
_entity.type
_entity.pdbx_description
1 polymer ?
#
loop_
_entity_poly.entity_id
_entity_poly.type
_entity_poly.pdbx_seq_one_letter_code
_entity_poly.pdbx_strand_id
1 'polypeptide(L)'
;MAKILVIRLAAIADVAMTLPVIYSAAKANPQDSFTVLTQAFMMPVFINRPPNLEVIGISTKGAEKRLVGLLRFTSALVKFDYDIVLDLQDVIRTWIICAAFRMKGKPVYILDKIRKKYPPLMRRENKKLEPLPTVIERYADVFRAAGLAYTESFTSLYESRPADLSKMEAIAGVKTGKWLGVAPFARYQGKVYPIDEMEQVVATLSKREDLTLFLFGAKGYEEAVLEEWAYRYPRVKNVVGKYTLDNELALISQLDLLLSMDSANMHFASLVGTRVLSVWGATHIYTGFYGYRQRPEDVIGLPLPCRPCSQFGQKECSRGDWACLTQLPAEKIVSRVQAALAEQ
;
A
#
# COMPACT_ATOMS: atom_id res chain seq x y z
N MET A 1 -12.45 22.98 18.98
CA MET A 1 -11.84 22.71 17.65
C MET A 1 -10.38 22.46 17.89
N ALA A 2 -9.95 21.21 17.80
CA ALA A 2 -8.56 20.80 17.96
C ALA A 2 -7.84 20.83 16.62
N LYS A 3 -6.57 21.24 16.63
CA LYS A 3 -5.63 21.09 15.51
C LYS A 3 -4.82 19.81 15.71
N ILE A 4 -4.97 18.84 14.82
CA ILE A 4 -4.42 17.50 14.96
C ILE A 4 -3.32 17.29 13.91
N LEU A 5 -2.11 16.98 14.35
CA LEU A 5 -1.00 16.58 13.49
C LEU A 5 -0.91 15.06 13.42
N VAL A 6 -1.00 14.49 12.22
CA VAL A 6 -0.82 13.06 11.97
C VAL A 6 0.49 12.82 11.24
N ILE A 7 1.36 11.96 11.76
CA ILE A 7 2.71 11.73 11.21
C ILE A 7 2.83 10.32 10.64
N ARG A 8 3.09 10.19 9.34
CA ARG A 8 3.49 8.93 8.69
C ARG A 8 4.45 9.22 7.54
N LEU A 9 5.70 8.78 7.68
CA LEU A 9 6.79 9.17 6.77
C LEU A 9 7.26 8.05 5.82
N ALA A 10 6.93 6.79 6.07
CA ALA A 10 7.34 5.63 5.25
C ALA A 10 6.62 4.35 5.70
N ALA A 11 6.63 3.22 5.00
CA ALA A 11 6.90 3.10 3.57
C ALA A 11 5.66 3.51 2.75
N ILE A 12 5.77 3.49 1.43
CA ILE A 12 4.70 3.87 0.48
C ILE A 12 3.38 3.12 0.81
N ALA A 13 3.46 1.79 0.93
CA ALA A 13 2.32 0.94 1.29
C ALA A 13 1.67 1.33 2.62
N ASP A 14 2.48 1.64 3.64
CA ASP A 14 1.95 2.00 4.94
C ASP A 14 1.31 3.38 4.95
N VAL A 15 1.90 4.36 4.24
CA VAL A 15 1.29 5.68 4.05
C VAL A 15 -0.05 5.52 3.35
N ALA A 16 -0.12 4.72 2.28
CA ALA A 16 -1.37 4.41 1.61
C ALA A 16 -2.41 3.87 2.61
N MET A 17 -2.05 2.90 3.45
CA MET A 17 -2.97 2.32 4.44
C MET A 17 -3.35 3.23 5.62
N THR A 18 -2.73 4.40 5.78
CA THR A 18 -3.24 5.41 6.72
C THR A 18 -4.43 6.19 6.17
N LEU A 19 -4.62 6.28 4.85
CA LEU A 19 -5.66 7.13 4.25
C LEU A 19 -7.08 6.70 4.67
N PRO A 20 -7.45 5.40 4.66
CA PRO A 20 -8.80 4.99 5.09
C PRO A 20 -9.11 5.41 6.53
N VAL A 21 -8.10 5.35 7.41
CA VAL A 21 -8.22 5.71 8.82
C VAL A 21 -8.30 7.22 9.00
N ILE A 22 -7.40 7.97 8.37
CA ILE A 22 -7.36 9.43 8.46
C ILE A 22 -8.64 10.04 7.89
N TYR A 23 -9.13 9.56 6.74
CA TYR A 23 -10.32 10.11 6.10
C TYR A 23 -11.56 9.82 6.94
N SER A 24 -11.66 8.61 7.49
CA SER A 24 -12.74 8.22 8.40
C SER A 24 -12.74 9.08 9.68
N ALA A 25 -11.57 9.29 10.29
CA ALA A 25 -11.44 10.13 11.47
C ALA A 25 -11.78 11.61 11.17
N ALA A 26 -11.29 12.15 10.05
CA ALA A 26 -11.56 13.54 9.66
C ALA A 26 -13.05 13.78 9.39
N LYS A 27 -13.74 12.83 8.72
CA LYS A 27 -15.20 12.86 8.52
C LYS A 27 -15.99 12.76 9.84
N ALA A 28 -15.53 11.94 10.78
CA ALA A 28 -16.17 11.75 12.08
C ALA A 28 -15.97 12.94 13.04
N ASN A 29 -15.02 13.84 12.77
CA ASN A 29 -14.71 15.02 13.59
C ASN A 29 -14.68 16.29 12.72
N PRO A 30 -15.82 16.73 12.15
CA PRO A 30 -15.86 17.84 11.19
C PRO A 30 -15.47 19.21 11.78
N GLN A 31 -15.59 19.37 13.10
CA GLN A 31 -15.20 20.58 13.83
C GLN A 31 -13.68 20.70 14.08
N ASP A 32 -12.93 19.63 13.88
CA ASP A 32 -11.48 19.59 14.12
C ASP A 32 -10.72 19.65 12.80
N SER A 33 -9.49 20.16 12.83
CA SER A 33 -8.63 20.22 11.65
C SER A 33 -7.51 19.21 11.74
N PHE A 34 -7.22 18.56 10.62
CA PHE A 34 -6.21 17.52 10.53
C PHE A 34 -5.12 17.96 9.56
N THR A 35 -3.87 17.80 9.94
CA THR A 35 -2.72 17.96 9.04
C THR A 35 -1.92 16.67 9.00
N VAL A 36 -1.72 16.10 7.83
CA VAL A 36 -0.89 14.92 7.63
C VAL A 36 0.51 15.33 7.21
N LEU A 37 1.50 14.93 8.01
CA LEU A 37 2.91 15.04 7.67
C LEU A 37 3.38 13.73 7.02
N THR A 38 3.75 13.81 5.75
CA THR A 38 4.24 12.67 4.95
C THR A 38 5.36 13.08 4.00
N GLN A 39 5.93 12.13 3.24
CA GLN A 39 6.91 12.48 2.21
C GLN A 39 6.27 13.31 1.11
N ALA A 40 6.97 14.33 0.62
CA ALA A 40 6.44 15.22 -0.43
C ALA A 40 5.93 14.45 -1.67
N PHE A 41 6.62 13.39 -2.10
CA PHE A 41 6.20 12.58 -3.25
C PHE A 41 4.93 11.74 -2.99
N MET A 42 4.52 11.56 -1.73
CA MET A 42 3.27 10.88 -1.36
C MET A 42 2.09 11.85 -1.26
N MET A 43 2.29 13.17 -1.28
CA MET A 43 1.18 14.11 -1.24
C MET A 43 0.12 13.88 -2.34
N PRO A 44 0.49 13.50 -3.59
CA PRO A 44 -0.49 13.23 -4.64
C PRO A 44 -1.45 12.06 -4.35
N VAL A 45 -1.17 11.15 -3.41
CA VAL A 45 -2.14 10.07 -3.07
C VAL A 45 -3.36 10.58 -2.30
N PHE A 46 -3.29 11.78 -1.73
CA PHE A 46 -4.38 12.36 -0.95
C PHE A 46 -5.39 13.04 -1.88
N ILE A 47 -6.13 12.22 -2.62
CA ILE A 47 -7.15 12.62 -3.60
C ILE A 47 -8.51 12.77 -2.91
N ASN A 48 -9.29 13.79 -3.29
CA ASN A 48 -10.62 14.06 -2.73
C ASN A 48 -10.68 14.03 -1.20
N ARG A 49 -9.69 14.68 -0.56
CA ARG A 49 -9.57 14.81 0.89
C ARG A 49 -10.86 15.38 1.51
N PRO A 50 -11.22 14.97 2.74
CA PRO A 50 -12.14 15.72 3.58
C PRO A 50 -11.72 17.20 3.67
N PRO A 51 -12.68 18.16 3.74
CA PRO A 51 -12.38 19.59 3.68
C PRO A 51 -11.55 20.10 4.88
N ASN A 52 -11.56 19.37 5.99
CA ASN A 52 -10.80 19.66 7.19
C ASN A 52 -9.42 18.94 7.22
N LEU A 53 -8.95 18.41 6.09
CA LEU A 53 -7.70 17.65 6.00
C LEU A 53 -6.67 18.32 5.08
N GLU A 54 -5.60 18.81 5.69
CA GLU A 54 -4.41 19.32 4.99
C GLU A 54 -3.24 18.33 4.98
N VAL A 55 -2.30 18.53 4.06
CA VAL A 55 -1.12 17.67 3.90
C VAL A 55 0.14 18.52 3.79
N ILE A 56 1.14 18.22 4.61
CA ILE A 56 2.47 18.82 4.57
C ILE A 56 3.48 17.76 4.11
N GLY A 57 4.24 18.11 3.08
CA GLY A 57 5.34 17.30 2.57
C GLY A 57 6.66 17.59 3.26
N ILE A 58 7.40 16.54 3.64
CA ILE A 58 8.80 16.60 4.04
C ILE A 58 9.68 15.83 3.04
N SER A 59 10.88 16.32 2.75
CA SER A 59 11.84 15.59 1.90
C SER A 59 12.94 14.95 2.74
N THR A 60 12.74 13.69 3.15
CA THR A 60 13.77 12.98 3.94
C THR A 60 15.01 12.57 3.12
N LYS A 61 15.00 12.82 1.80
CA LYS A 61 16.16 12.66 0.90
C LYS A 61 16.82 14.00 0.53
N GLY A 62 16.19 15.13 0.83
CA GLY A 62 16.66 16.47 0.53
C GLY A 62 17.29 17.18 1.74
N ALA A 63 16.92 18.44 1.96
CA ALA A 63 17.47 19.28 3.02
C ALA A 63 17.25 18.70 4.42
N GLU A 64 16.15 17.95 4.63
CA GLU A 64 15.77 17.34 5.90
C GLU A 64 16.38 15.95 6.12
N LYS A 65 17.28 15.48 5.22
CA LYS A 65 18.02 14.22 5.42
C LYS A 65 18.90 14.27 6.67
N ARG A 66 19.51 15.44 6.94
CA ARG A 66 20.44 15.67 8.05
C ARG A 66 19.67 16.15 9.28
N LEU A 67 20.21 15.84 10.47
CA LEU A 67 19.60 16.21 11.75
C LEU A 67 19.29 17.71 11.85
N VAL A 68 20.21 18.58 11.40
CA VAL A 68 20.00 20.03 11.39
C VAL A 68 18.78 20.44 10.55
N GLY A 69 18.60 19.84 9.38
CA GLY A 69 17.45 20.10 8.53
C GLY A 69 16.15 19.64 9.18
N LEU A 70 16.16 18.47 9.81
CA LEU A 70 15.01 17.95 10.58
C LEU A 70 14.67 18.85 11.78
N LEU A 71 15.67 19.34 12.53
CA LEU A 71 15.46 20.24 13.66
C LEU A 71 14.91 21.59 13.21
N ARG A 72 15.42 22.15 12.11
CA ARG A 72 14.88 23.37 11.51
C ARG A 72 13.43 23.18 11.08
N PHE A 73 13.13 22.08 10.39
CA PHE A 73 11.77 21.73 9.99
C PHE A 73 10.86 21.57 11.21
N THR A 74 11.31 20.85 12.24
CA THR A 74 10.57 20.65 13.49
C THR A 74 10.29 21.97 14.19
N SER A 75 11.29 22.86 14.27
CA SER A 75 11.13 24.20 14.84
C SER A 75 10.08 25.03 14.10
N ALA A 76 10.04 24.95 12.76
CA ALA A 76 8.98 25.58 11.97
C ALA A 76 7.61 24.91 12.21
N LEU A 77 7.56 23.58 12.26
CA LEU A 77 6.33 22.81 12.42
C LEU A 77 5.65 23.06 13.77
N VAL A 78 6.42 23.21 14.84
CA VAL A 78 5.89 23.52 16.19
C VAL A 78 5.19 24.88 16.23
N LYS A 79 5.51 25.82 15.34
CA LYS A 79 4.86 27.14 15.28
C LYS A 79 3.40 27.08 14.79
N PHE A 80 2.98 25.97 14.18
CA PHE A 80 1.58 25.77 13.79
C PHE A 80 0.65 25.49 14.98
N ASP A 81 1.22 25.27 16.18
CA ASP A 81 0.53 25.12 17.46
C ASP A 81 -0.58 24.06 17.42
N TYR A 82 -0.22 22.85 16.99
CA TYR A 82 -1.10 21.68 17.05
C TYR A 82 -1.44 21.33 18.50
N ASP A 83 -2.70 20.96 18.74
CA ASP A 83 -3.22 20.56 20.05
C ASP A 83 -2.93 19.09 20.35
N ILE A 84 -2.96 18.23 19.33
CA ILE A 84 -2.76 16.77 19.46
C ILE A 84 -1.79 16.31 18.37
N VAL A 85 -0.87 15.41 18.71
CA VAL A 85 0.02 14.75 17.74
C VAL A 85 -0.20 13.23 17.75
N LEU A 86 -0.44 12.67 16.58
CA LEU A 86 -0.60 11.24 16.33
C LEU A 86 0.60 10.73 15.52
N ASP A 87 1.49 9.96 16.13
CA ASP A 87 2.61 9.31 15.45
C ASP A 87 2.22 7.90 15.00
N LEU A 88 1.83 7.78 13.73
CA LEU A 88 1.50 6.50 13.11
C LEU A 88 2.74 5.75 12.62
N GLN A 89 3.96 6.22 12.90
CA GLN A 89 5.21 5.66 12.38
C GLN A 89 6.07 5.01 13.45
N ASP A 90 6.23 5.66 14.61
CA ASP A 90 7.07 5.23 15.74
C ASP A 90 8.55 4.97 15.37
N VAL A 91 9.26 5.97 14.84
CA VAL A 91 10.69 5.86 14.49
C VAL A 91 11.48 7.06 15.00
N ILE A 92 12.81 6.94 15.06
CA ILE A 92 13.71 7.98 15.59
C ILE A 92 13.40 9.38 15.04
N ARG A 93 13.14 9.50 13.72
CA ARG A 93 12.81 10.80 13.11
C ARG A 93 11.51 11.40 13.66
N THR A 94 10.48 10.57 13.82
CA THR A 94 9.19 11.03 14.36
C THR A 94 9.28 11.26 15.86
N TRP A 95 10.13 10.52 16.58
CA TRP A 95 10.40 10.76 17.99
C TRP A 95 11.02 12.14 18.26
N ILE A 96 11.89 12.64 17.38
CA ILE A 96 12.44 13.99 17.48
C ILE A 96 11.33 15.04 17.37
N ILE A 97 10.43 14.88 16.38
CA ILE A 97 9.27 15.77 16.20
C ILE A 97 8.36 15.69 17.44
N CYS A 98 8.02 14.48 17.88
CA CYS A 98 7.19 14.22 19.05
C CYS A 98 7.78 14.81 20.33
N ALA A 99 9.10 14.69 20.54
CA ALA A 99 9.77 15.27 21.69
C ALA A 99 9.65 16.79 21.72
N ALA A 100 9.76 17.46 20.57
CA ALA A 100 9.56 18.90 20.47
C ALA A 100 8.14 19.34 20.87
N PHE A 101 7.11 18.58 20.45
CA PHE A 101 5.72 18.83 20.87
C PHE A 101 5.48 18.51 22.36
N ARG A 102 6.06 17.43 22.89
CA ARG A 102 6.00 17.12 24.33
C ARG A 102 6.64 18.21 25.20
N MET A 103 7.77 18.77 24.77
CA MET A 103 8.41 19.91 25.46
C MET A 103 7.52 21.17 25.46
N LYS A 104 6.55 21.26 24.55
CA LYS A 104 5.52 22.31 24.52
C LYS A 104 4.24 21.93 25.27
N GLY A 105 4.24 20.81 26.01
CA GLY A 105 3.10 20.33 26.78
C GLY A 105 1.96 19.73 25.93
N LYS A 106 2.21 19.42 24.66
CA LYS A 106 1.17 18.86 23.77
C LYS A 106 1.08 17.33 23.94
N PRO A 107 -0.13 16.75 24.03
CA PRO A 107 -0.32 15.30 24.07
C PRO A 107 0.15 14.63 22.76
N VAL A 108 0.82 13.49 22.92
CA VAL A 108 1.35 12.70 21.79
C VAL A 108 0.98 11.23 21.95
N TYR A 109 0.27 10.70 20.96
CA TYR A 109 -0.16 9.30 20.89
C TYR A 109 0.65 8.58 19.81
N ILE A 110 1.21 7.42 20.15
CA ILE A 110 2.15 6.70 19.28
C ILE A 110 1.61 5.30 18.98
N LEU A 111 1.72 4.88 17.72
CA LEU A 111 1.37 3.54 17.27
C LEU A 111 2.11 2.45 18.05
N ASP A 112 1.37 1.48 18.62
CA ASP A 112 1.97 0.24 19.08
C ASP A 112 2.37 -0.64 17.88
N LYS A 113 3.67 -0.90 17.75
CA LYS A 113 4.22 -1.76 16.70
C LYS A 113 3.99 -3.24 16.92
N ILE A 114 3.55 -3.66 18.10
CA ILE A 114 3.32 -5.05 18.51
C ILE A 114 4.50 -5.98 18.17
N ARG A 115 5.73 -5.46 18.16
CA ARG A 115 6.93 -6.18 17.66
C ARG A 115 7.12 -7.54 18.33
N LYS A 116 6.76 -7.63 19.61
CA LYS A 116 6.86 -8.85 20.44
C LYS A 116 5.87 -9.95 20.02
N LYS A 117 4.82 -9.62 19.25
CA LYS A 117 3.81 -10.59 18.78
C LYS A 117 4.19 -11.32 17.50
N TYR A 118 5.14 -10.81 16.70
CA TYR A 118 5.53 -11.47 15.44
C TYR A 118 6.38 -12.75 15.60
N PRO A 119 7.36 -12.84 16.53
CA PRO A 119 8.24 -14.02 16.59
C PRO A 119 7.51 -15.37 16.66
N PRO A 120 6.43 -15.56 17.45
CA PRO A 120 5.65 -16.80 17.47
C PRO A 120 5.08 -17.23 16.10
N LEU A 121 4.65 -16.29 15.26
CA LEU A 121 4.13 -16.56 13.90
C LEU A 121 5.23 -17.00 12.93
N MET A 122 6.48 -16.64 13.21
CA MET A 122 7.62 -16.82 12.29
C MET A 122 8.59 -17.92 12.72
N ARG A 123 8.31 -18.65 13.81
CA ARG A 123 9.16 -19.78 14.24
C ARG A 123 9.18 -20.88 13.18
N ARG A 124 10.31 -21.60 13.11
CA ARG A 124 10.45 -22.78 12.26
C ARG A 124 9.70 -23.98 12.85
N GLU A 125 9.81 -24.15 14.16
CA GLU A 125 9.17 -25.21 14.93
C GLU A 125 8.18 -24.61 15.93
N ASN A 126 7.14 -25.38 16.28
CA ASN A 126 6.11 -24.95 17.24
C ASN A 126 5.54 -23.56 16.91
N LYS A 127 5.31 -23.32 15.61
CA LYS A 127 4.77 -22.06 15.07
C LYS A 127 3.34 -21.88 15.58
N LYS A 128 3.05 -20.69 16.12
CA LYS A 128 1.69 -20.29 16.51
C LYS A 128 1.13 -19.38 15.42
N LEU A 129 0.37 -19.98 14.50
CA LEU A 129 -0.20 -19.26 13.37
C LEU A 129 -1.57 -18.68 13.74
N GLU A 130 -1.54 -17.53 14.41
CA GLU A 130 -2.74 -16.79 14.83
C GLU A 130 -2.77 -15.41 14.13
N PRO A 131 -3.94 -14.92 13.71
CA PRO A 131 -4.05 -13.61 13.07
C PRO A 131 -3.70 -12.49 14.06
N LEU A 132 -2.76 -11.62 13.68
CA LEU A 132 -2.49 -10.37 14.40
C LEU A 132 -3.46 -9.26 13.95
N PRO A 133 -3.71 -8.26 14.81
CA PRO A 133 -4.47 -7.08 14.41
C PRO A 133 -3.89 -6.42 13.16
N THR A 134 -4.77 -5.96 12.27
CA THR A 134 -4.38 -5.31 11.03
C THR A 134 -3.65 -4.01 11.31
N VAL A 135 -2.80 -3.58 10.38
CA VAL A 135 -2.12 -2.29 10.50
C VAL A 135 -3.14 -1.13 10.48
N ILE A 136 -4.24 -1.28 9.74
CA ILE A 136 -5.34 -0.31 9.65
C ILE A 136 -6.01 -0.15 11.02
N GLU A 137 -6.36 -1.26 11.68
CA GLU A 137 -6.97 -1.23 13.01
C GLU A 137 -6.03 -0.63 14.05
N ARG A 138 -4.74 -1.00 13.98
CA ARG A 138 -3.72 -0.41 14.84
C ARG A 138 -3.52 1.09 14.61
N TYR A 139 -3.71 1.59 13.38
CA TYR A 139 -3.75 3.03 13.13
C TYR A 139 -4.99 3.65 13.76
N ALA A 140 -6.17 3.04 13.62
CA ALA A 140 -7.42 3.52 14.21
C ALA A 140 -7.33 3.61 15.75
N ASP A 141 -6.67 2.66 16.39
CA ASP A 141 -6.42 2.67 17.83
C ASP A 141 -5.68 3.92 18.31
N VAL A 142 -4.79 4.50 17.49
CA VAL A 142 -4.10 5.76 17.84
C VAL A 142 -5.08 6.94 17.89
N PHE A 143 -6.07 6.98 16.99
CA PHE A 143 -7.12 8.01 17.00
C PHE A 143 -8.06 7.81 18.18
N ARG A 144 -8.47 6.56 18.46
CA ARG A 144 -9.32 6.23 19.61
C ARG A 144 -8.63 6.57 20.93
N ALA A 145 -7.35 6.24 21.07
CA ALA A 145 -6.55 6.57 22.26
C ALA A 145 -6.43 8.08 22.48
N ALA A 146 -6.47 8.87 21.39
CA ALA A 146 -6.48 10.33 21.45
C ALA A 146 -7.85 10.94 21.81
N GLY A 147 -8.88 10.12 22.02
CA GLY A 147 -10.24 10.56 22.32
C GLY A 147 -11.02 11.09 21.12
N LEU A 148 -10.54 10.83 19.89
CA LEU A 148 -11.23 11.26 18.66
C LEU A 148 -12.35 10.29 18.30
N ALA A 149 -13.45 10.82 17.77
CA ALA A 149 -14.51 9.98 17.22
C ALA A 149 -13.96 9.18 16.03
N TYR A 150 -14.30 7.89 15.96
CA TYR A 150 -13.86 7.04 14.87
C TYR A 150 -15.01 6.15 14.40
N THR A 151 -15.44 6.36 13.16
CA THR A 151 -16.36 5.48 12.44
C THR A 151 -15.75 5.18 11.10
N GLU A 152 -15.55 3.91 10.78
CA GLU A 152 -14.94 3.51 9.51
C GLU A 152 -15.90 3.79 8.35
N SER A 153 -15.64 4.87 7.60
CA SER A 153 -16.51 5.37 6.55
C SER A 153 -15.82 5.52 5.20
N PHE A 154 -14.57 5.04 5.07
CA PHE A 154 -13.83 5.12 3.81
C PHE A 154 -14.30 4.02 2.85
N THR A 155 -14.44 4.38 1.57
CA THR A 155 -14.82 3.45 0.50
C THR A 155 -13.80 3.48 -0.63
N SER A 156 -13.53 4.67 -1.17
CA SER A 156 -12.56 4.91 -2.23
C SER A 156 -12.07 6.36 -2.20
N LEU A 157 -10.87 6.61 -2.74
CA LEU A 157 -10.39 7.97 -3.03
C LEU A 157 -11.25 8.71 -4.07
N TYR A 158 -12.07 8.00 -4.84
CA TYR A 158 -12.96 8.58 -5.85
C TYR A 158 -14.44 8.55 -5.46
N GLU A 159 -14.74 8.37 -4.17
CA GLU A 159 -16.12 8.33 -3.64
C GLU A 159 -16.92 9.60 -3.96
N SER A 160 -16.32 10.78 -3.76
CA SER A 160 -17.02 12.06 -3.94
C SER A 160 -16.93 12.63 -5.34
N ARG A 161 -15.84 12.33 -6.07
CA ARG A 161 -15.62 12.76 -7.45
C ARG A 161 -14.86 11.68 -8.21
N PRO A 162 -15.27 11.37 -9.45
CA PRO A 162 -14.59 10.37 -10.27
C PRO A 162 -13.16 10.79 -10.60
N ALA A 163 -12.34 9.82 -10.98
CA ALA A 163 -11.00 10.05 -11.46
C ALA A 163 -10.99 10.88 -12.76
N ASP A 164 -10.03 11.80 -12.88
CA ASP A 164 -9.73 12.46 -14.15
C ASP A 164 -8.91 11.51 -15.04
N LEU A 165 -9.48 11.12 -16.17
CA LEU A 165 -8.89 10.16 -17.11
C LEU A 165 -8.25 10.83 -18.33
N SER A 166 -8.32 12.16 -18.44
CA SER A 166 -7.85 12.91 -19.62
C SER A 166 -6.37 12.65 -19.97
N LYS A 167 -5.54 12.38 -18.96
CA LYS A 167 -4.11 12.10 -19.13
C LYS A 167 -3.80 10.64 -19.49
N MET A 168 -4.81 9.76 -19.51
CA MET A 168 -4.61 8.33 -19.72
C MET A 168 -4.74 7.91 -21.17
N GLU A 169 -5.52 8.65 -21.97
CA GLU A 169 -5.91 8.26 -23.32
C GLU A 169 -4.72 7.89 -24.21
N ALA A 170 -3.59 8.61 -24.09
CA ALA A 170 -2.39 8.38 -24.90
C ALA A 170 -1.79 6.97 -24.76
N ILE A 171 -1.98 6.30 -23.62
CA ILE A 171 -1.40 4.97 -23.35
C ILE A 171 -2.50 3.96 -23.07
N ALA A 172 -3.45 4.29 -22.20
CA ALA A 172 -4.55 3.41 -21.85
C ALA A 172 -5.51 3.20 -23.03
N GLY A 173 -5.69 4.21 -23.88
CA GLY A 173 -6.68 4.20 -24.96
C GLY A 173 -8.11 4.15 -24.42
N VAL A 174 -9.06 3.91 -25.32
CA VAL A 174 -10.47 3.72 -24.95
C VAL A 174 -10.66 2.34 -24.34
N LYS A 175 -11.35 2.27 -23.18
CA LYS A 175 -11.67 1.00 -22.54
C LYS A 175 -12.61 0.19 -23.41
N THR A 176 -12.10 -0.90 -23.96
CA THR A 176 -12.85 -1.93 -24.68
C THR A 176 -12.62 -3.27 -23.99
N GLY A 177 -13.71 -3.99 -23.68
CA GLY A 177 -13.64 -5.21 -22.88
C GLY A 177 -13.23 -4.96 -21.41
N LYS A 178 -12.57 -5.95 -20.82
CA LYS A 178 -12.07 -5.94 -19.44
C LYS A 178 -10.63 -5.46 -19.38
N TRP A 179 -10.27 -4.77 -18.30
CA TRP A 179 -8.94 -4.27 -18.01
C TRP A 179 -8.36 -4.96 -16.78
N LEU A 180 -7.20 -5.59 -16.93
CA LEU A 180 -6.46 -6.26 -15.86
C LEU A 180 -5.15 -5.52 -15.60
N GLY A 181 -4.93 -5.10 -14.36
CA GLY A 181 -3.59 -4.68 -13.93
C GLY A 181 -2.76 -5.88 -13.50
N VAL A 182 -1.45 -5.84 -13.77
CA VAL A 182 -0.48 -6.81 -13.26
C VAL A 182 0.70 -6.05 -12.65
N ALA A 183 0.95 -6.26 -11.36
CA ALA A 183 2.07 -5.69 -10.61
C ALA A 183 2.96 -6.83 -10.09
N PRO A 184 3.89 -7.35 -10.90
CA PRO A 184 4.57 -8.62 -10.66
C PRO A 184 5.76 -8.52 -9.70
N PHE A 185 6.10 -7.30 -9.26
CA PHE A 185 7.25 -7.04 -8.42
C PHE A 185 6.88 -6.65 -6.99
N ALA A 186 7.85 -6.85 -6.10
CA ALA A 186 7.83 -6.43 -4.72
C ALA A 186 9.27 -6.13 -4.27
N ARG A 187 9.41 -5.40 -3.16
CA ARG A 187 10.72 -4.94 -2.67
C ARG A 187 11.72 -6.06 -2.36
N TYR A 188 11.25 -7.22 -1.93
CA TYR A 188 12.10 -8.31 -1.44
C TYR A 188 11.84 -9.59 -2.22
N GLN A 189 12.90 -10.34 -2.54
CA GLN A 189 12.82 -11.59 -3.29
C GLN A 189 11.81 -12.59 -2.73
N GLY A 190 11.70 -12.70 -1.40
CA GLY A 190 10.70 -13.58 -0.76
C GLY A 190 9.24 -13.20 -1.01
N LYS A 191 8.98 -12.07 -1.67
CA LYS A 191 7.67 -11.59 -2.10
C LYS A 191 7.53 -11.49 -3.62
N VAL A 192 8.52 -11.90 -4.40
CA VAL A 192 8.51 -11.82 -5.87
C VAL A 192 8.31 -13.22 -6.42
N TYR A 193 7.19 -13.45 -7.11
CA TYR A 193 6.93 -14.70 -7.81
C TYR A 193 7.97 -14.83 -8.95
N PRO A 194 8.44 -16.05 -9.31
CA PRO A 194 9.45 -16.18 -10.34
C PRO A 194 9.01 -15.47 -11.61
N ILE A 195 9.90 -14.63 -12.16
CA ILE A 195 9.55 -13.69 -13.22
C ILE A 195 9.11 -14.45 -14.47
N ASP A 196 9.78 -15.54 -14.82
CA ASP A 196 9.43 -16.39 -15.96
C ASP A 196 8.04 -17.04 -15.78
N GLU A 197 7.70 -17.44 -14.56
CA GLU A 197 6.36 -17.99 -14.25
C GLU A 197 5.28 -16.91 -14.32
N MET A 198 5.57 -15.70 -13.85
CA MET A 198 4.66 -14.57 -13.99
C MET A 198 4.46 -14.16 -15.44
N GLU A 199 5.51 -14.25 -16.27
CA GLU A 199 5.39 -14.04 -17.71
C GLU A 199 4.41 -15.06 -18.31
N GLN A 200 4.47 -16.34 -17.92
CA GLN A 200 3.52 -17.35 -18.40
C GLN A 200 2.07 -16.99 -18.05
N VAL A 201 1.82 -16.41 -16.87
CA VAL A 201 0.51 -15.87 -16.49
C VAL A 201 0.09 -14.75 -17.44
N VAL A 202 0.96 -13.76 -17.67
CA VAL A 202 0.70 -12.63 -18.59
C VAL A 202 0.45 -13.11 -20.02
N ALA A 203 1.30 -14.01 -20.53
CA ALA A 203 1.23 -14.59 -21.86
C ALA A 203 -0.06 -15.41 -22.06
N THR A 204 -0.52 -16.11 -21.04
CA THR A 204 -1.76 -16.90 -21.10
C THR A 204 -2.99 -15.99 -21.10
N LEU A 205 -3.00 -14.98 -20.23
CA LEU A 205 -4.13 -14.05 -20.12
C LEU A 205 -4.24 -13.11 -21.33
N SER A 206 -3.11 -12.70 -21.91
CA SER A 206 -3.08 -11.79 -23.08
C SER A 206 -3.63 -12.40 -24.37
N LYS A 207 -3.80 -13.73 -24.43
CA LYS A 207 -4.46 -14.42 -25.55
C LYS A 207 -5.97 -14.13 -25.64
N ARG A 208 -6.59 -13.64 -24.56
CA ARG A 208 -8.00 -13.26 -24.56
C ARG A 208 -8.20 -11.96 -25.34
N GLU A 209 -9.11 -11.99 -26.32
CA GLU A 209 -9.37 -10.81 -27.15
C GLU A 209 -10.10 -9.68 -26.41
N ASP A 210 -10.88 -10.05 -25.39
CA ASP A 210 -11.68 -9.15 -24.56
C ASP A 210 -10.91 -8.57 -23.36
N LEU A 211 -9.59 -8.81 -23.26
CA LEU A 211 -8.78 -8.44 -22.11
C LEU A 211 -7.57 -7.61 -22.51
N THR A 212 -7.45 -6.41 -21.91
CA THR A 212 -6.24 -5.57 -21.99
C THR A 212 -5.48 -5.63 -20.67
N LEU A 213 -4.17 -5.84 -20.72
CA LEU A 213 -3.30 -5.94 -19.55
C LEU A 213 -2.48 -4.66 -19.38
N PHE A 214 -2.40 -4.15 -18.14
CA PHE A 214 -1.58 -3.00 -17.76
C PHE A 214 -0.51 -3.43 -16.77
N LEU A 215 0.77 -3.20 -17.10
CA LEU A 215 1.89 -3.61 -16.28
C LEU A 215 2.38 -2.46 -15.39
N PHE A 216 2.39 -2.71 -14.08
CA PHE A 216 2.81 -1.77 -13.04
C PHE A 216 4.11 -2.21 -12.38
N GLY A 217 4.97 -1.25 -12.03
CA GLY A 217 6.30 -1.50 -11.50
C GLY A 217 7.11 -0.21 -11.32
N ALA A 218 8.38 -0.35 -10.98
CA ALA A 218 9.31 0.75 -10.78
C ALA A 218 10.24 0.95 -11.99
N LYS A 219 10.77 2.17 -12.16
CA LYS A 219 11.78 2.47 -13.19
C LYS A 219 13.05 1.63 -13.02
N GLY A 220 13.76 1.38 -14.11
CA GLY A 220 15.03 0.64 -14.13
C GLY A 220 14.84 -0.82 -14.54
N TYR A 221 15.26 -1.77 -13.69
CA TYR A 221 15.20 -3.20 -14.04
C TYR A 221 13.77 -3.71 -14.30
N GLU A 222 12.82 -3.37 -13.42
CA GLU A 222 11.42 -3.80 -13.58
C GLU A 222 10.81 -3.23 -14.88
N GLU A 223 11.05 -1.94 -15.17
CA GLU A 223 10.65 -1.30 -16.42
C GLU A 223 11.17 -2.02 -17.66
N ALA A 224 12.45 -2.43 -17.66
CA ALA A 224 13.04 -3.14 -18.80
C ALA A 224 12.37 -4.50 -19.06
N VAL A 225 12.10 -5.28 -18.01
CA VAL A 225 11.39 -6.57 -18.11
C VAL A 225 9.96 -6.36 -18.62
N LEU A 226 9.25 -5.36 -18.10
CA LEU A 226 7.86 -5.11 -18.49
C LEU A 226 7.73 -4.52 -19.90
N GLU A 227 8.72 -3.75 -20.36
CA GLU A 227 8.79 -3.27 -21.73
C GLU A 227 8.98 -4.44 -22.71
N GLU A 228 9.82 -5.42 -22.37
CA GLU A 228 9.98 -6.64 -23.16
C GLU A 228 8.66 -7.42 -23.28
N TRP A 229 7.92 -7.58 -22.18
CA TRP A 229 6.62 -8.25 -22.20
C TRP A 229 5.59 -7.47 -23.03
N ALA A 230 5.54 -6.15 -22.88
CA ALA A 230 4.63 -5.31 -23.67
C ALA A 230 4.96 -5.35 -25.17
N TYR A 231 6.24 -5.43 -25.54
CA TYR A 231 6.67 -5.61 -26.92
C TYR A 231 6.25 -6.98 -27.48
N ARG A 232 6.37 -8.04 -26.67
CA ARG A 232 6.08 -9.43 -27.07
C ARG A 232 4.58 -9.73 -27.20
N TYR A 233 3.74 -9.07 -26.39
CA TYR A 233 2.32 -9.38 -26.29
C TYR A 233 1.44 -8.17 -26.66
N PRO A 234 0.76 -8.15 -27.83
CA PRO A 234 0.10 -6.96 -28.37
C PRO A 234 -0.97 -6.30 -27.48
N ARG A 235 -1.61 -7.05 -26.56
CA ARG A 235 -2.65 -6.54 -25.63
C ARG A 235 -2.10 -6.17 -24.26
N VAL A 236 -0.78 -6.16 -24.10
CA VAL A 236 -0.08 -5.84 -22.85
C VAL A 236 0.55 -4.46 -22.98
N LYS A 237 0.28 -3.59 -22.02
CA LYS A 237 0.73 -2.20 -22.01
C LYS A 237 1.59 -1.94 -20.79
N ASN A 238 2.83 -1.48 -21.01
CA ASN A 238 3.70 -1.03 -19.94
C ASN A 238 3.35 0.41 -19.53
N VAL A 239 2.97 0.63 -18.26
CA VAL A 239 2.66 1.96 -17.73
C VAL A 239 3.73 2.50 -16.77
N VAL A 240 4.82 1.76 -16.59
CA VAL A 240 5.91 2.15 -15.68
C VAL A 240 6.51 3.48 -16.12
N GLY A 241 6.58 4.42 -15.17
CA GLY A 241 7.22 5.71 -15.39
C GLY A 241 6.48 6.65 -16.33
N LYS A 242 5.29 6.26 -16.84
CA LYS A 242 4.48 7.04 -17.76
C LYS A 242 3.49 7.97 -17.06
N TYR A 243 3.09 7.60 -15.83
CA TYR A 243 2.13 8.34 -15.02
C TYR A 243 2.76 8.85 -13.74
N THR A 244 2.26 9.99 -13.27
CA THR A 244 2.40 10.38 -11.86
C THR A 244 1.53 9.49 -10.98
N LEU A 245 1.82 9.41 -9.69
CA LEU A 245 1.17 8.47 -8.78
C LEU A 245 -0.37 8.66 -8.69
N ASP A 246 -0.85 9.89 -8.76
CA ASP A 246 -2.28 10.23 -8.84
C ASP A 246 -2.94 9.71 -10.14
N ASN A 247 -2.24 9.79 -11.27
CA ASN A 247 -2.71 9.23 -12.54
C ASN A 247 -2.63 7.70 -12.55
N GLU A 248 -1.62 7.10 -11.90
CA GLU A 248 -1.55 5.65 -11.73
C GLU A 248 -2.73 5.13 -10.90
N LEU A 249 -3.08 5.80 -9.79
CA LEU A 249 -4.27 5.48 -8.99
C LEU A 249 -5.57 5.63 -9.78
N ALA A 250 -5.68 6.67 -10.60
CA ALA A 250 -6.82 6.86 -11.47
C ALA A 250 -6.91 5.72 -12.51
N LEU A 251 -5.81 5.20 -13.05
CA LEU A 251 -5.83 4.04 -13.95
C LEU A 251 -6.24 2.78 -13.20
N ILE A 252 -5.69 2.55 -12.00
CA ILE A 252 -6.05 1.42 -11.15
C ILE A 252 -7.56 1.43 -10.87
N SER A 253 -8.17 2.60 -10.67
CA SER A 253 -9.62 2.74 -10.45
C SER A 253 -10.49 2.30 -11.63
N GLN A 254 -9.92 2.23 -12.83
CA GLN A 254 -10.62 1.78 -14.05
C GLN A 254 -10.42 0.29 -14.34
N LEU A 255 -9.55 -0.39 -13.60
CA LEU A 255 -9.31 -1.83 -13.77
C LEU A 255 -10.51 -2.61 -13.25
N ASP A 256 -10.85 -3.68 -13.94
CA ASP A 256 -11.79 -4.69 -13.45
C ASP A 256 -11.12 -5.52 -12.34
N LEU A 257 -9.83 -5.81 -12.50
CA LEU A 257 -9.05 -6.55 -11.50
C LEU A 257 -7.60 -6.08 -11.48
N LEU A 258 -6.96 -6.14 -10.31
CA LEU A 258 -5.50 -6.06 -10.18
C LEU A 258 -4.94 -7.40 -9.69
N LEU A 259 -3.99 -7.99 -10.42
CA LEU A 259 -3.12 -9.05 -9.92
C LEU A 259 -1.83 -8.40 -9.40
N SER A 260 -1.47 -8.65 -8.14
CA SER A 260 -0.28 -8.03 -7.54
C SER A 260 0.47 -9.01 -6.65
N MET A 261 1.77 -8.79 -6.45
CA MET A 261 2.46 -9.37 -5.30
C MET A 261 1.98 -8.71 -3.98
N ASP A 262 2.43 -9.24 -2.83
CA ASP A 262 2.35 -8.55 -1.53
C ASP A 262 3.24 -7.27 -1.54
N SER A 263 2.77 -6.22 -2.24
CA SER A 263 3.47 -4.97 -2.55
C SER A 263 2.56 -3.73 -2.43
N ALA A 264 3.09 -2.55 -2.75
CA ALA A 264 2.34 -1.29 -2.65
C ALA A 264 1.10 -1.26 -3.56
N ASN A 265 1.17 -1.88 -4.75
CA ASN A 265 0.07 -1.86 -5.71
C ASN A 265 -1.20 -2.56 -5.16
N MET A 266 -1.05 -3.59 -4.33
CA MET A 266 -2.17 -4.20 -3.60
C MET A 266 -2.93 -3.19 -2.73
N HIS A 267 -2.18 -2.35 -2.02
CA HIS A 267 -2.75 -1.30 -1.19
C HIS A 267 -3.35 -0.16 -2.02
N PHE A 268 -2.75 0.17 -3.17
CA PHE A 268 -3.30 1.16 -4.09
C PHE A 268 -4.64 0.74 -4.68
N ALA A 269 -4.81 -0.52 -5.08
CA ALA A 269 -6.11 -1.04 -5.49
C ALA A 269 -7.16 -0.92 -4.38
N SER A 270 -6.78 -1.24 -3.14
CA SER A 270 -7.67 -1.08 -1.98
C SER A 270 -8.12 0.37 -1.76
N LEU A 271 -7.26 1.35 -2.06
CA LEU A 271 -7.59 2.76 -1.90
C LEU A 271 -8.60 3.29 -2.93
N VAL A 272 -8.62 2.72 -4.12
CA VAL A 272 -9.49 3.20 -5.21
C VAL A 272 -10.70 2.30 -5.43
N GLY A 273 -10.86 1.25 -4.62
CA GLY A 273 -12.01 0.34 -4.67
C GLY A 273 -11.87 -0.80 -5.68
N THR A 274 -10.69 -0.97 -6.27
CA THR A 274 -10.42 -2.03 -7.26
C THR A 274 -10.18 -3.36 -6.55
N ARG A 275 -10.87 -4.42 -6.99
CA ARG A 275 -10.62 -5.78 -6.48
C ARG A 275 -9.18 -6.20 -6.81
N VAL A 276 -8.47 -6.76 -5.83
CA VAL A 276 -7.09 -7.22 -6.01
C VAL A 276 -6.93 -8.68 -5.62
N LEU A 277 -6.39 -9.49 -6.52
CA LEU A 277 -5.81 -10.79 -6.20
C LEU A 277 -4.34 -10.59 -5.85
N SER A 278 -3.94 -10.91 -4.61
CA SER A 278 -2.55 -10.75 -4.19
C SER A 278 -1.83 -12.08 -4.00
N VAL A 279 -0.61 -12.20 -4.54
CA VAL A 279 0.23 -13.39 -4.47
C VAL A 279 1.24 -13.26 -3.32
N TRP A 280 1.26 -14.24 -2.42
CA TRP A 280 2.06 -14.20 -1.19
C TRP A 280 3.06 -15.36 -1.14
N GLY A 281 4.33 -15.02 -0.92
CA GLY A 281 5.44 -15.96 -0.73
C GLY A 281 5.82 -16.14 0.74
N ALA A 282 7.01 -15.66 1.12
CA ALA A 282 7.58 -15.78 2.47
C ALA A 282 6.75 -15.13 3.59
N THR A 283 5.85 -14.22 3.22
CA THR A 283 4.91 -13.51 4.09
C THR A 283 3.54 -14.21 4.17
N HIS A 284 2.68 -13.73 5.07
CA HIS A 284 1.34 -14.26 5.30
C HIS A 284 0.42 -13.15 5.81
N ILE A 285 -0.87 -13.17 5.45
CA ILE A 285 -1.85 -12.13 5.85
C ILE A 285 -2.03 -11.99 7.36
N TYR A 286 -1.75 -13.04 8.13
CA TYR A 286 -1.83 -13.03 9.60
C TYR A 286 -0.80 -12.10 10.26
N THR A 287 0.17 -11.58 9.51
CA THR A 287 1.06 -10.52 10.01
C THR A 287 0.38 -9.14 10.05
N GLY A 288 -0.86 -9.03 9.56
CA GLY A 288 -1.68 -7.81 9.65
C GLY A 288 -1.42 -6.77 8.56
N PHE A 289 -0.74 -7.13 7.46
CA PHE A 289 -0.38 -6.21 6.36
C PHE A 289 -1.22 -6.40 5.08
N TYR A 290 -2.37 -7.07 5.13
CA TYR A 290 -3.21 -7.22 3.94
C TYR A 290 -3.96 -5.91 3.60
N GLY A 291 -4.47 -5.81 2.36
CA GLY A 291 -5.11 -4.59 1.85
C GLY A 291 -6.40 -4.22 2.57
N TYR A 292 -6.73 -2.93 2.59
CA TYR A 292 -7.99 -2.43 3.16
C TYR A 292 -9.20 -3.04 2.44
N ARG A 293 -10.09 -3.69 3.19
CA ARG A 293 -11.24 -4.45 2.68
C ARG A 293 -10.91 -5.50 1.61
N GLN A 294 -9.64 -5.90 1.49
CA GLN A 294 -9.28 -7.04 0.67
C GLN A 294 -9.86 -8.30 1.30
N ARG A 295 -10.55 -9.10 0.49
CA ARG A 295 -11.17 -10.33 0.99
C ARG A 295 -10.13 -11.44 1.15
N PRO A 296 -10.15 -12.23 2.24
CA PRO A 296 -9.17 -13.30 2.46
C PRO A 296 -9.09 -14.31 1.32
N GLU A 297 -10.20 -14.58 0.64
CA GLU A 297 -10.28 -15.47 -0.51
C GLU A 297 -9.47 -14.96 -1.71
N ASP A 298 -9.30 -13.64 -1.87
CA ASP A 298 -8.53 -13.03 -2.96
C ASP A 298 -7.00 -13.16 -2.75
N VAL A 299 -6.57 -13.80 -1.67
CA VAL A 299 -5.18 -14.13 -1.38
C VAL A 299 -4.78 -15.43 -2.08
N ILE A 300 -3.69 -15.39 -2.85
CA ILE A 300 -3.12 -16.54 -3.52
C ILE A 300 -1.81 -16.92 -2.84
N GLY A 301 -1.72 -18.16 -2.39
CA GLY A 301 -0.48 -18.72 -1.85
C GLY A 301 -0.63 -20.21 -1.53
N LEU A 302 0.50 -20.84 -1.19
CA LEU A 302 0.53 -22.25 -0.79
C LEU A 302 0.49 -22.42 0.74
N PRO A 303 -0.32 -23.36 1.28
CA PRO A 303 -0.40 -23.62 2.72
C PRO A 303 0.83 -24.41 3.19
N LEU A 304 2.00 -23.76 3.28
CA LEU A 304 3.24 -24.39 3.71
C LEU A 304 3.49 -24.15 5.21
N PRO A 305 3.84 -25.18 6.02
CA PRO A 305 4.07 -25.03 7.45
C PRO A 305 5.16 -24.02 7.83
N CYS A 306 6.14 -23.79 6.95
CA CYS A 306 7.22 -22.82 7.20
C CYS A 306 6.75 -21.36 7.10
N ARG A 307 5.58 -21.09 6.53
CA ARG A 307 5.06 -19.73 6.29
C ARG A 307 4.26 -19.20 7.49
N PRO A 308 4.34 -17.89 7.80
CA PRO A 308 5.35 -16.95 7.30
C PRO A 308 6.74 -17.27 7.88
N CYS A 309 7.80 -17.11 7.10
CA CYS A 309 9.18 -17.17 7.60
C CYS A 309 9.80 -15.77 7.77
N SER A 310 9.17 -14.75 7.20
CA SER A 310 9.57 -13.35 7.32
C SER A 310 8.35 -12.43 7.43
N GLN A 311 8.49 -11.33 8.18
CA GLN A 311 7.43 -10.33 8.33
C GLN A 311 7.23 -9.54 7.04
N PHE A 312 8.32 -9.11 6.40
CA PHE A 312 8.28 -8.33 5.16
C PHE A 312 8.94 -9.05 3.98
N GLY A 313 9.31 -10.32 4.12
CA GLY A 313 9.96 -11.08 3.04
C GLY A 313 11.46 -10.82 2.89
N GLN A 314 12.09 -10.04 3.77
CA GLN A 314 13.51 -9.69 3.66
C GLN A 314 14.50 -10.76 4.12
N LYS A 315 14.01 -11.87 4.68
CA LYS A 315 14.87 -12.94 5.18
C LYS A 315 15.04 -13.98 4.08
N GLU A 316 16.23 -14.56 4.00
CA GLU A 316 16.48 -15.70 3.14
C GLU A 316 15.56 -16.89 3.47
N CYS A 317 15.26 -17.70 2.46
CA CYS A 317 14.43 -18.87 2.62
C CYS A 317 15.17 -19.93 3.42
N SER A 318 14.61 -20.33 4.57
CA SER A 318 15.19 -21.40 5.38
C SER A 318 15.18 -22.78 4.71
N ARG A 319 14.35 -22.97 3.67
CA ARG A 319 14.33 -24.18 2.84
C ARG A 319 15.31 -24.12 1.66
N GLY A 320 15.79 -22.93 1.30
CA GLY A 320 16.65 -22.70 0.13
C GLY A 320 15.95 -22.71 -1.24
N ASP A 321 14.71 -23.19 -1.33
CA ASP A 321 14.01 -23.46 -2.60
C ASP A 321 12.91 -22.44 -2.97
N TRP A 322 12.58 -21.53 -2.06
CA TRP A 322 11.42 -20.63 -2.18
C TRP A 322 10.12 -21.35 -2.55
N ALA A 323 9.88 -22.58 -2.06
CA ALA A 323 8.74 -23.40 -2.45
C ALA A 323 7.38 -22.70 -2.34
N CYS A 324 7.23 -21.72 -1.45
CA CYS A 324 6.02 -20.89 -1.35
C CYS A 324 5.67 -20.12 -2.64
N LEU A 325 6.66 -19.91 -3.51
CA LEU A 325 6.59 -19.21 -4.77
C LEU A 325 6.90 -20.16 -5.93
N THR A 326 7.99 -20.93 -5.88
CA THR A 326 8.44 -21.78 -6.99
C THR A 326 7.56 -23.01 -7.23
N GLN A 327 6.80 -23.47 -6.23
CA GLN A 327 5.84 -24.56 -6.40
C GLN A 327 4.40 -24.08 -6.63
N LEU A 328 4.16 -22.76 -6.67
CA LEU A 328 2.85 -22.22 -6.98
C LEU A 328 2.69 -22.22 -8.50
N PRO A 329 1.79 -23.03 -9.09
CA PRO A 329 1.69 -23.13 -10.55
C PRO A 329 1.08 -21.86 -11.16
N ALA A 330 1.59 -21.43 -12.31
CA ALA A 330 1.06 -20.28 -13.05
C ALA A 330 -0.42 -20.47 -13.40
N GLU A 331 -0.83 -21.70 -13.73
CA GLU A 331 -2.21 -22.07 -14.07
C GLU A 331 -3.18 -21.79 -12.91
N LYS A 332 -2.72 -21.97 -11.67
CA LYS A 332 -3.52 -21.65 -10.49
C LYS A 332 -3.78 -20.13 -10.42
N ILE A 333 -2.80 -19.30 -10.73
CA ILE A 333 -2.99 -17.84 -10.78
C ILE A 333 -3.94 -17.46 -11.91
N VAL A 334 -3.73 -18.01 -13.12
CA VAL A 334 -4.59 -17.78 -14.29
C VAL A 334 -6.04 -18.13 -14.00
N SER A 335 -6.29 -19.34 -13.45
CA SER A 335 -7.64 -19.79 -13.09
C SER A 335 -8.32 -18.86 -12.08
N ARG A 336 -7.57 -18.41 -11.07
CA ARG A 336 -8.08 -17.47 -10.06
C ARG A 336 -8.42 -16.10 -10.66
N VAL A 337 -7.59 -15.59 -11.58
CA VAL A 337 -7.86 -14.34 -12.31
C VAL A 337 -9.10 -14.48 -13.18
N GLN A 338 -9.22 -15.57 -13.94
CA GLN A 338 -10.37 -15.81 -14.81
C GLN A 338 -11.68 -15.90 -14.02
N ALA A 339 -11.69 -16.64 -12.90
CA ALA A 339 -12.85 -16.71 -12.01
C ALA A 339 -13.24 -15.32 -11.46
N ALA A 340 -12.25 -14.56 -10.99
CA ALA A 340 -12.49 -13.23 -10.44
C ALA A 340 -13.06 -12.23 -11.47
N LEU A 341 -12.62 -12.32 -12.74
CA LEU A 341 -13.14 -11.50 -13.84
C LEU A 341 -14.54 -11.92 -14.30
N ALA A 342 -14.96 -13.17 -14.05
CA ALA A 342 -16.28 -13.68 -14.41
C ALA A 342 -17.36 -13.37 -13.36
N GLU A 343 -16.96 -13.12 -12.10
CA GLU A 343 -17.86 -12.70 -11.00
C GLU A 343 -18.31 -11.22 -11.10
N GLN A 344 -17.82 -10.48 -12.10
CA GLN A 344 -18.02 -9.03 -12.28
C GLN A 344 -18.79 -8.72 -13.57
#